data_AF-A0A5K7YZY2-F1
#
_entry.id   AF-A0A5K7YZY2-F1
#
_cell.length_a   1.000
_cell.length_b   1.000
_cell.length_c   1.000
_cell.angle_alpha   90.00
_cell.angle_beta   90.00
_cell.angle_gamma   90.00
#
_symmetry.space_group_name_H-M   'P 1'
#
loop_
_entity.id
_entity.type
_entity.pdbx_description
1 polymer ?
#
loop_
_entity_poly.entity_id
_entity_poly.type
_entity_poly.pdbx_seq_one_letter_code
_entity_poly.pdbx_strand_id
1 'polypeptide(L)'
;MIMKAINCCKTMEMELTGWKAIVYDITRKMEALPGGEKSKVLPNIEDLHMLIAEMDDRIDQIRENCKPETCIDDIQTERAAFNASLSTLRVTTEEAMQGLGGGNFGG
;
A
#
# COMPACT_ATOMS: atom_id res chain seq x y z
N MET A 1 -6.56 -16.98 -14.48
CA MET A 1 -5.66 -15.89 -14.91
C MET A 1 -4.74 -15.62 -13.74
N ILE A 2 -3.49 -16.09 -13.78
CA ILE A 2 -2.50 -15.84 -12.73
C ILE A 2 -2.13 -14.35 -12.85
N MET A 3 -2.34 -13.57 -11.80
CA MET A 3 -1.96 -12.17 -11.77
C MET A 3 -0.44 -12.08 -11.81
N LYS A 4 0.13 -12.03 -13.02
CA LYS A 4 1.55 -11.71 -13.21
C LYS A 4 1.69 -10.24 -12.89
N ALA A 5 2.31 -9.91 -11.76
CA ALA A 5 2.58 -8.52 -11.40
C ALA A 5 3.36 -7.88 -12.55
N ILE A 6 2.69 -7.08 -13.38
CA ILE A 6 3.35 -6.29 -14.42
C ILE A 6 4.13 -5.22 -13.64
N ASN A 7 5.40 -5.50 -13.33
CA ASN A 7 6.37 -4.65 -12.63
C ASN A 7 5.71 -3.74 -11.56
N CYS A 8 5.67 -4.15 -10.29
CA CYS A 8 4.76 -3.51 -9.31
C CYS A 8 4.91 -1.98 -9.22
N CYS A 9 6.09 -1.42 -9.54
CA CYS A 9 6.28 0.01 -9.75
C CYS A 9 5.37 0.63 -10.81
N LYS A 10 5.30 0.03 -12.01
CA LYS A 10 4.43 0.48 -13.11
C LYS A 10 2.95 0.31 -12.78
N THR A 11 2.60 -0.78 -12.09
CA THR A 11 1.22 -1.00 -11.65
C THR A 11 0.82 0.06 -10.62
N MET A 12 1.65 0.31 -9.60
CA MET A 12 1.40 1.33 -8.57
C MET A 12 1.32 2.74 -9.18
N GLU A 13 2.24 3.08 -10.08
CA GLU A 13 2.21 4.36 -10.79
C GLU A 13 0.92 4.53 -11.59
N MET A 14 0.53 3.50 -12.35
CA MET A 14 -0.67 3.52 -13.20
C MET A 14 -1.94 3.65 -12.36
N GLU A 15 -2.07 2.85 -11.31
CA GLU A 15 -3.20 2.92 -10.39
C GLU A 15 -3.29 4.31 -9.76
N LEU A 16 -2.20 4.80 -9.15
CA LEU A 16 -2.20 6.08 -8.45
C LEU A 16 -2.50 7.27 -9.41
N THR A 17 -2.00 7.20 -10.64
CA THR A 17 -2.35 8.16 -11.71
C THR A 17 -3.83 8.11 -12.06
N GLY A 18 -4.42 6.91 -12.15
CA GLY A 18 -5.85 6.71 -12.38
C GLY A 18 -6.70 7.30 -11.25
N TRP A 19 -6.35 7.02 -9.99
CA TRP A 19 -7.02 7.59 -8.82
C TRP A 19 -6.92 9.12 -8.80
N LYS A 20 -5.74 9.68 -9.11
CA LYS A 20 -5.56 11.15 -9.17
C LYS A 20 -6.49 11.76 -10.21
N ALA A 21 -6.63 11.16 -11.39
CA ALA A 21 -7.52 11.65 -12.43
C ALA A 21 -9.00 11.65 -11.98
N ILE A 22 -9.43 10.62 -11.24
CA ILE A 22 -10.78 10.54 -10.67
C ILE A 22 -11.00 11.68 -9.65
N VAL A 23 -10.06 11.90 -8.74
CA VAL A 23 -10.15 12.96 -7.74
C VAL A 23 -10.17 14.34 -8.40
N TYR A 24 -9.36 14.55 -9.43
CA TYR A 24 -9.37 15.79 -10.23
C TYR A 24 -10.74 16.04 -10.90
N ASP A 25 -11.35 15.01 -11.49
CA ASP A 25 -12.68 15.14 -12.10
C ASP A 25 -13.77 15.47 -11.06
N ILE A 26 -13.73 14.85 -9.88
CA ILE A 26 -14.63 15.16 -8.75
C ILE A 26 -14.46 16.63 -8.33
N THR A 27 -13.21 17.06 -8.13
CA THR A 27 -12.88 18.43 -7.72
C THR A 27 -13.42 19.45 -8.71
N ARG A 28 -13.22 19.22 -10.02
CA ARG A 28 -13.77 20.08 -11.08
C ARG A 28 -15.30 20.16 -11.07
N LYS A 29 -15.98 19.05 -10.79
CA LYS A 29 -17.46 19.04 -10.68
C LYS A 29 -17.93 19.86 -9.48
N MET A 30 -17.22 19.79 -8.35
CA MET A 30 -17.53 20.60 -7.17
C MET A 30 -17.26 22.09 -7.40
N GLU A 31 -16.20 22.44 -8.11
CA GLU A 31 -15.89 23.82 -8.48
C GLU A 31 -16.90 24.44 -9.44
N ALA A 32 -17.56 23.62 -10.25
CA ALA A 32 -18.59 24.03 -11.21
C ALA A 32 -19.96 24.28 -10.56
N LEU A 33 -20.12 23.98 -9.26
CA LEU A 33 -21.37 24.25 -8.54
C LEU A 33 -21.68 25.76 -8.49
N PRO A 34 -22.98 26.13 -8.52
CA PRO A 34 -23.40 27.52 -8.38
C PRO A 34 -23.08 28.07 -6.99
N GLY A 35 -22.87 29.39 -6.88
CA GLY A 35 -22.20 30.03 -5.74
C GLY A 35 -22.71 29.65 -4.34
N GLY A 36 -24.02 29.48 -4.15
CA GLY A 36 -24.59 29.09 -2.85
C GLY A 36 -24.36 27.62 -2.46
N GLU A 37 -24.14 26.74 -3.42
CA GLU A 37 -23.79 25.33 -3.19
C GLU A 37 -22.27 25.18 -3.09
N LYS A 38 -21.52 25.89 -3.95
CA LYS A 38 -20.06 25.92 -3.93
C LYS A 38 -19.50 26.40 -2.59
N SER A 39 -20.10 27.44 -1.99
CA SER A 39 -19.64 27.99 -0.71
C SER A 39 -19.72 26.97 0.44
N LYS A 40 -20.69 26.03 0.39
CA LYS A 40 -20.86 24.98 1.40
C LYS A 40 -19.78 23.91 1.33
N VAL A 41 -19.20 23.71 0.14
CA VAL A 41 -18.21 22.66 -0.11
C VAL A 41 -16.80 23.20 -0.33
N LEU A 42 -16.60 24.51 -0.24
CA LEU A 42 -15.31 25.17 -0.47
C LEU A 42 -14.15 24.55 0.33
N PRO A 43 -14.30 24.25 1.64
CA PRO A 43 -13.22 23.60 2.39
C PRO A 43 -12.86 22.21 1.83
N ASN A 44 -13.86 21.45 1.38
CA ASN A 44 -13.62 20.14 0.76
C ASN A 44 -12.90 20.27 -0.58
N ILE A 45 -13.16 21.34 -1.36
CA ILE A 45 -12.45 21.59 -2.61
C ILE A 45 -10.96 21.88 -2.32
N GLU A 46 -10.66 22.65 -1.28
CA GLU A 46 -9.29 22.92 -0.84
C GLU A 46 -8.57 21.63 -0.39
N ASP A 47 -9.24 20.80 0.41
CA ASP A 47 -8.72 19.49 0.83
C ASP A 47 -8.45 18.57 -0.36
N LEU A 48 -9.34 18.55 -1.36
CA LEU A 48 -9.15 17.75 -2.56
C LEU A 48 -7.97 18.24 -3.41
N HIS A 49 -7.72 19.55 -3.48
CA HIS A 49 -6.52 20.09 -4.14
C HIS A 49 -5.24 19.68 -3.41
N MET A 50 -5.23 19.71 -2.08
CA MET A 50 -4.10 19.21 -1.29
C MET A 50 -3.87 17.73 -1.54
N LEU A 51 -4.94 16.92 -1.58
CA LEU A 51 -4.85 15.49 -1.87
C LEU A 51 -4.28 15.24 -3.28
N ILE A 52 -4.71 15.99 -4.29
CA ILE A 52 -4.18 15.86 -5.66
C ILE A 52 -2.67 16.14 -5.69
N ALA A 53 -2.20 17.18 -4.97
CA ALA A 53 -0.78 17.49 -4.86
C ALA A 53 0.00 16.36 -4.16
N GLU A 54 -0.52 15.82 -3.06
CA GLU A 54 0.10 14.69 -2.36
C GLU A 54 0.17 13.44 -3.27
N MET A 55 -0.88 13.19 -4.05
CA MET A 55 -0.89 12.08 -5.01
C MET A 55 0.18 12.27 -6.10
N ASP A 56 0.40 13.49 -6.57
CA ASP A 56 1.50 13.80 -7.49
C ASP A 56 2.87 13.51 -6.88
N ASP A 57 3.12 14.02 -5.67
CA ASP A 57 4.39 13.77 -4.97
C ASP A 57 4.65 12.27 -4.78
N ARG A 58 3.60 11.49 -4.47
CA ARG A 58 3.70 10.03 -4.35
C ARG A 58 3.94 9.34 -5.69
N ILE A 59 3.36 9.82 -6.79
CA ILE A 59 3.63 9.29 -8.14
C ILE A 59 5.12 9.51 -8.48
N ASP A 60 5.65 10.70 -8.20
CA ASP A 60 7.05 11.00 -8.46
C ASP A 60 7.99 10.19 -7.56
N GLN A 61 7.65 10.01 -6.29
CA GLN A 61 8.38 9.10 -5.40
C GLN A 61 8.40 7.66 -5.93
N ILE A 62 7.31 7.16 -6.51
CA ILE A 62 7.26 5.82 -7.13
C ILE A 62 8.21 5.78 -8.34
N ARG A 63 8.21 6.81 -9.19
CA ARG A 63 9.09 6.87 -10.37
C ARG A 63 10.57 6.91 -10.00
N GLU A 64 10.91 7.63 -8.95
CA GLU A 64 12.30 7.83 -8.52
C GLU A 64 12.84 6.66 -7.68
N ASN A 65 12.01 6.10 -6.80
CA ASN A 65 12.48 5.21 -5.74
C ASN A 65 11.99 3.77 -5.89
N CYS A 66 10.94 3.51 -6.69
CA CYS A 66 10.47 2.16 -6.86
C CYS A 66 11.42 1.39 -7.78
N LYS A 67 11.95 0.29 -7.25
CA LYS A 67 12.85 -0.59 -7.99
C LYS A 67 12.28 -2.00 -8.06
N PRO A 68 12.40 -2.71 -9.20
CA PRO A 68 11.82 -4.04 -9.37
C PRO A 68 12.20 -5.04 -8.30
N GLU A 69 13.39 -4.94 -7.72
CA GLU A 69 13.87 -5.81 -6.63
C GLU A 69 13.08 -5.67 -5.32
N THR A 70 12.28 -4.61 -5.17
CA THR A 70 11.37 -4.42 -4.03
C THR A 70 9.99 -5.04 -4.27
N CYS A 71 9.70 -5.44 -5.51
CA CYS A 71 8.45 -6.07 -5.87
C CYS A 71 8.52 -7.59 -5.70
N ILE A 72 7.47 -8.14 -5.11
CA ILE A 72 7.28 -9.59 -5.02
C ILE A 72 6.64 -10.07 -6.33
N ASP A 73 7.41 -10.78 -7.16
CA ASP A 73 6.96 -11.27 -8.47
C ASP A 73 5.88 -12.36 -8.36
N ASP A 74 5.96 -13.19 -7.31
CA ASP A 74 4.98 -14.24 -7.00
C ASP A 74 4.69 -14.27 -5.50
N ILE A 75 3.64 -13.54 -5.11
CA ILE A 75 3.21 -13.42 -3.72
C ILE A 75 2.85 -14.77 -3.09
N GLN A 76 2.40 -15.75 -3.87
CA GLN A 76 2.04 -17.05 -3.32
C GLN A 76 3.30 -17.84 -2.98
N THR A 77 4.30 -17.80 -3.86
CA THR A 77 5.59 -18.45 -3.64
C THR A 77 6.34 -17.81 -2.48
N GLU A 78 6.46 -16.47 -2.43
CA GLU A 78 7.10 -15.77 -1.32
C GLU A 78 6.38 -16.01 0.02
N ARG A 79 5.04 -16.00 0.02
CA ARG A 79 4.25 -16.29 1.23
C ARG A 79 4.47 -17.73 1.71
N ALA A 80 4.56 -18.69 0.80
CA ALA A 80 4.82 -20.08 1.15
C ALA A 80 6.23 -20.24 1.77
N ALA A 81 7.25 -19.62 1.17
CA ALA A 81 8.62 -19.65 1.69
C ALA A 81 8.73 -19.00 3.09
N PHE A 82 8.06 -17.87 3.30
CA PHE A 82 8.01 -17.21 4.59
C PHE A 82 7.30 -18.06 5.66
N ASN A 83 6.16 -18.65 5.34
CA ASN A 83 5.43 -19.52 6.26
C ASN A 83 6.25 -20.76 6.65
N ALA A 84 6.99 -21.35 5.71
CA ALA A 84 7.91 -22.44 6.00
C ALA A 84 9.00 -22.00 7.00
N SER A 85 9.60 -20.83 6.76
CA SER A 85 10.62 -20.26 7.64
C SER A 85 10.10 -19.99 9.06
N LEU A 86 8.87 -19.46 9.17
CA LEU A 86 8.20 -19.27 10.46
C LEU A 86 7.93 -20.59 11.19
N SER A 87 7.50 -21.62 10.47
CA SER A 87 7.31 -22.96 11.05
C SER A 87 8.61 -23.50 11.60
N THR A 88 9.71 -23.40 10.85
CA THR A 88 11.04 -23.83 11.31
C THR A 88 11.47 -23.06 12.55
N LEU A 89 11.36 -21.73 12.53
CA LEU A 89 11.72 -20.89 13.69
C LEU A 89 10.92 -21.28 14.94
N ARG A 90 9.63 -21.56 14.78
CA ARG A 90 8.77 -22.01 15.88
C ARG A 90 9.28 -23.32 16.48
N VAL A 91 9.54 -24.34 15.66
CA VAL A 91 10.06 -25.64 16.13
C VAL A 91 11.40 -25.45 16.86
N THR A 92 12.34 -24.72 16.27
CA THR A 92 13.65 -24.47 16.89
C THR A 92 13.53 -23.72 18.22
N THR A 93 12.57 -22.79 18.33
CA THR A 93 12.31 -22.06 19.59
C THR A 93 11.71 -22.97 20.65
N GLU A 94 10.75 -23.84 20.28
CA GLU A 94 10.16 -24.84 21.18
C GLU A 94 11.22 -25.84 21.69
N GLU A 95 12.10 -26.31 20.81
CA GLU A 95 13.24 -27.19 21.16
C GLU A 95 14.23 -26.51 22.11
N ALA A 96 14.59 -25.25 21.83
CA ALA A 96 15.47 -24.48 22.69
C ALA A 96 14.87 -24.28 24.09
N MET A 97 13.56 -24.01 24.17
CA MET A 97 12.84 -23.88 25.46
C MET A 97 12.78 -25.20 26.24
N GLN A 98 12.64 -26.34 25.57
CA GLN A 98 12.69 -27.65 26.22
C GLN A 98 14.10 -27.97 26.76
N GLY A 99 15.15 -27.63 26.00
CA GLY A 99 16.54 -27.86 26.38
C GLY A 99 17.02 -27.03 27.58
N LEU A 100 16.40 -25.86 27.81
CA LEU A 100 16.67 -25.02 28.99
C LEU A 100 16.08 -25.60 30.30
N GLY A 101 15.39 -26.73 30.22
CA GLY A 101 14.73 -27.38 31.35
C GLY A 101 13.46 -26.63 31.71
N GLY A 102 12.30 -27.30 31.65
CA GLY A 102 10.97 -26.73 31.86
C GLY A 102 10.76 -26.08 33.24
N GLY A 103 11.37 -24.93 33.46
CA GLY A 103 10.96 -23.97 34.47
C GLY A 103 9.60 -23.42 34.05
N ASN A 104 8.62 -23.53 34.94
CA ASN A 104 7.25 -23.09 34.72
C ASN A 104 7.18 -21.60 34.34
N PHE A 105 7.02 -21.30 33.04
CA PHE A 105 6.83 -19.94 32.52
C PHE A 105 5.34 -19.58 32.36
N GLY A 106 4.45 -20.22 33.11
CA GLY A 106 3.02 -19.87 33.18
C GLY A 106 2.51 -20.04 34.61
N GLY A 107 2.06 -18.94 35.23
CA GLY A 107 1.27 -19.00 36.46
C GLY A 107 -0.07 -19.70 36.22
#